data_AF-A0A174CRP1-F1
#
_entry.id   AF-A0A174CRP1-F1
#
_cell.length_a   1.000
_cell.length_b   1.000
_cell.length_c   1.000
_cell.angle_alpha   90.00
_cell.angle_beta   90.00
_cell.angle_gamma   90.00
#
_symmetry.space_group_name_H-M   'P 1'
#
loop_
_entity.id
_entity.type
_entity.pdbx_description
1 polymer ?
#
loop_
_entity_poly.entity_id
_entity_poly.type
_entity_poly.pdbx_seq_one_letter_code
_entity_poly.pdbx_strand_id
1 'polypeptide(L)'
;MAETDSQPIAENEQVKELLALLKDNNTPGYEEFSKLIEHVTGMEQRLSEATEELKAVRQEMQGLQNHSLKDALQKSCKAMETNISAMRHHLSELKDQIINGCRNILTDFRERGAVALNGITQFLHVRPVLESIQSAAEKSIQVSNRAVARIDAFSTEYHEMGRHLKNMGRAIQGKPAETDAKENGKVARVFKGAFKVEGALISSINRNAKWALNTLARLEQTAERRPSVLEAMREQAAKTGSAKKPPAPSHDKESR
;
A
#
# COMPACT_ATOMS: atom_id res chain seq x y z
N MET A 1 -18.61 13.18 10.15
CA MET A 1 -17.33 12.74 10.74
C MET A 1 -16.25 13.53 10.03
N ALA A 2 -15.49 14.35 10.75
CA ALA A 2 -14.42 15.14 10.17
C ALA A 2 -13.40 14.19 9.54
N GLU A 3 -13.07 14.40 8.26
CA GLU A 3 -11.88 13.83 7.64
C GLU A 3 -10.69 14.43 8.39
N THR A 4 -10.20 13.72 9.42
CA THR A 4 -8.85 13.96 9.92
C THR A 4 -7.92 13.52 8.82
N ASP A 5 -7.56 14.47 7.96
CA ASP A 5 -6.39 14.38 7.09
C ASP A 5 -5.18 14.40 8.03
N SER A 6 -4.91 13.21 8.60
CA SER A 6 -3.82 12.97 9.53
C SER A 6 -2.53 13.21 8.77
N GLN A 7 -1.63 14.01 9.36
CA GLN A 7 -0.31 14.35 8.85
C GLN A 7 0.34 13.14 8.12
N PRO A 8 0.93 13.33 6.93
CA PRO A 8 1.59 12.24 6.19
C PRO A 8 2.56 11.46 7.08
N ILE A 9 2.62 10.14 6.91
CA ILE A 9 3.45 9.30 7.80
C ILE A 9 4.92 9.69 7.78
N ALA A 10 5.43 10.14 6.63
CA ALA A 10 6.80 10.62 6.46
C ALA A 10 7.09 11.92 7.23
N GLU A 11 6.05 12.70 7.54
CA GLU A 11 6.20 13.96 8.27
C GLU A 11 6.09 13.79 9.79
N ASN A 12 5.60 12.64 10.26
CA ASN A 12 5.43 12.36 11.68
C ASN A 12 6.76 12.44 12.45
N GLU A 13 6.75 13.14 13.59
CA GLU A 13 7.94 13.40 14.39
C GLU A 13 8.58 12.12 14.94
N GLN A 14 7.80 11.15 15.42
CA GLN A 14 8.35 9.89 15.94
C GLN A 14 9.02 9.07 14.84
N VAL A 15 8.44 9.06 13.64
CA VAL A 15 9.02 8.37 12.47
C VAL A 15 10.33 9.02 12.05
N LYS A 16 10.37 10.37 11.97
CA LYS A 16 11.60 11.12 11.66
C LYS A 16 12.70 10.91 12.69
N GLU A 17 12.36 10.99 13.97
CA GLU A 17 13.32 10.78 15.07
C GLU A 17 13.92 9.38 14.99
N LEU A 18 13.11 8.34 14.79
CA LEU A 18 13.61 6.98 14.66
C LEU A 18 14.48 6.79 13.41
N LEU A 19 14.09 7.36 12.26
CA LEU A 19 14.89 7.27 11.03
C LEU A 19 16.26 7.94 11.19
N ALA A 20 16.32 9.12 11.80
CA ALA A 20 17.57 9.81 12.09
C ALA A 20 18.46 8.98 13.02
N LEU A 21 17.86 8.44 14.08
CA LEU A 21 18.58 7.64 15.07
C LEU A 21 19.14 6.35 14.46
N LEU A 22 18.37 5.63 13.66
CA LEU A 22 18.82 4.43 12.94
C LEU A 22 19.98 4.73 12.00
N LYS A 23 19.94 5.89 11.32
CA LYS A 23 21.00 6.36 10.42
C LYS A 23 22.28 6.69 11.19
N ASP A 24 22.18 7.46 12.27
CA ASP A 24 23.32 7.89 13.07
C ASP A 24 24.04 6.71 13.73
N ASN A 25 23.30 5.64 14.06
CA ASN A 25 23.84 4.42 14.65
C ASN A 25 24.24 3.36 13.63
N ASN A 26 24.20 3.65 12.32
CA ASN A 26 24.45 2.70 11.23
C ASN A 26 23.70 1.37 11.43
N THR A 27 22.43 1.43 11.83
CA THR A 27 21.67 0.24 12.22
C THR A 27 21.22 -0.53 10.97
N PRO A 28 21.62 -1.80 10.77
CA PRO A 28 20.99 -2.69 9.80
C PRO A 28 19.47 -2.70 9.96
N GLY A 29 18.74 -2.43 8.88
CA GLY A 29 17.28 -2.23 8.88
C GLY A 29 16.83 -0.81 8.61
N TYR A 30 17.73 0.19 8.62
CA TYR A 30 17.40 1.57 8.23
C TYR A 30 16.83 1.66 6.81
N GLU A 31 17.46 0.99 5.84
CA GLU A 31 17.03 1.06 4.44
C GLU A 31 15.65 0.42 4.25
N GLU A 32 15.41 -0.73 4.87
CA GLU A 32 14.12 -1.41 4.85
C GLU A 32 13.06 -0.57 5.55
N PHE A 33 13.34 -0.02 6.73
CA PHE A 33 12.36 0.81 7.44
C PHE A 33 12.03 2.09 6.65
N SER A 34 13.03 2.75 6.08
CA SER A 34 12.83 3.92 5.20
C SER A 34 11.94 3.60 4.00
N LYS A 35 12.20 2.48 3.30
CA LYS A 35 11.37 2.00 2.18
C LYS A 35 9.95 1.65 2.63
N LEU A 36 9.77 1.09 3.82
CA LEU A 36 8.44 0.82 4.37
C LEU A 36 7.64 2.13 4.50
N ILE A 37 8.24 3.18 5.06
CA ILE A 37 7.63 4.51 5.17
C ILE A 37 7.34 5.12 3.79
N GLU A 38 8.25 4.96 2.82
CA GLU A 38 8.05 5.41 1.44
C GLU A 38 6.82 4.73 0.80
N HIS A 39 6.70 3.40 0.94
CA HIS A 39 5.55 2.67 0.40
C HIS A 39 4.23 3.06 1.08
N VAL A 40 4.24 3.29 2.40
CA VAL A 40 3.05 3.77 3.14
C VAL A 40 2.64 5.16 2.66
N THR A 41 3.61 6.07 2.49
CA THR A 41 3.38 7.41 1.93
C THR A 41 2.80 7.34 0.52
N GLY A 42 3.33 6.44 -0.32
CA GLY A 42 2.79 6.18 -1.65
C GLY A 42 1.35 5.65 -1.63
N MET A 43 0.94 4.89 -0.61
CA MET A 43 -0.45 4.48 -0.43
C MET A 43 -1.36 5.65 -0.03
N GLU A 44 -0.90 6.53 0.87
CA GLU A 44 -1.65 7.73 1.29
C GLU A 44 -1.99 8.61 0.08
N GLN A 45 -0.98 8.95 -0.72
CA GLN A 45 -1.14 9.81 -1.89
C GLN A 45 -2.13 9.19 -2.90
N ARG A 46 -1.96 7.92 -3.24
CA ARG A 46 -2.80 7.26 -4.25
C ARG A 46 -4.23 7.02 -3.78
N LEU A 47 -4.47 6.87 -2.47
CA LEU A 47 -5.82 6.82 -1.93
C LEU A 47 -6.52 8.18 -1.96
N SER A 48 -5.77 9.26 -1.73
CA SER A 48 -6.30 10.62 -1.89
C SER A 48 -6.68 10.88 -3.36
N GLU A 49 -5.77 10.58 -4.29
CA GLU A 49 -6.03 10.69 -5.74
C GLU A 49 -7.24 9.85 -6.17
N ALA A 50 -7.35 8.59 -5.73
CA ALA A 50 -8.49 7.73 -6.05
C ALA A 50 -9.81 8.24 -5.46
N THR A 51 -9.78 8.86 -4.28
CA THR A 51 -10.99 9.45 -3.68
C THR A 51 -11.49 10.63 -4.53
N GLU A 52 -10.59 11.50 -4.98
CA GLU A 52 -10.96 12.65 -5.81
C GLU A 52 -11.36 12.25 -7.23
N GLU A 53 -10.68 11.27 -7.84
CA GLU A 53 -11.07 10.73 -9.15
C GLU A 53 -12.48 10.10 -9.08
N LEU A 54 -12.77 9.27 -8.07
CA LEU A 54 -14.08 8.65 -7.93
C LEU A 54 -15.20 9.67 -7.72
N LYS A 55 -14.90 10.76 -7.00
CA LYS A 55 -15.81 11.89 -6.81
C LYS A 55 -16.06 12.63 -8.13
N ALA A 56 -15.04 12.82 -8.97
CA ALA A 56 -15.19 13.37 -10.31
C ALA A 56 -16.06 12.46 -11.19
N VAL A 57 -15.82 11.15 -11.19
CA VAL A 57 -16.66 10.17 -11.91
C VAL A 57 -18.13 10.27 -11.49
N ARG A 58 -18.39 10.42 -10.19
CA ARG A 58 -19.75 10.58 -9.65
C ARG A 58 -20.42 11.87 -10.11
N GLN A 59 -19.66 12.97 -10.19
CA GLN A 59 -20.17 14.26 -10.69
C GLN A 59 -20.52 14.16 -12.19
N GLU A 60 -19.62 13.62 -13.01
CA GLU A 60 -19.87 13.39 -14.43
C GLU A 60 -21.12 12.52 -14.66
N MET A 61 -21.33 11.53 -13.79
CA MET A 61 -22.47 10.62 -13.86
C MET A 61 -23.84 11.29 -13.63
N GLN A 62 -23.88 12.46 -12.99
CA GLN A 62 -25.14 13.18 -12.79
C GLN A 62 -25.78 13.60 -14.11
N GLY A 63 -24.96 13.94 -15.10
CA GLY A 63 -25.39 14.32 -16.46
C GLY A 63 -25.76 13.16 -17.37
N LEU A 64 -25.61 11.90 -16.91
CA LEU A 64 -25.95 10.72 -17.72
C LEU A 64 -27.48 10.60 -17.90
N GLN A 65 -27.94 10.64 -19.14
CA GLN A 65 -29.36 10.48 -19.49
C GLN A 65 -29.83 9.02 -19.46
N ASN A 66 -28.93 8.07 -19.78
CA ASN A 66 -29.31 6.67 -19.85
C ASN A 66 -29.42 6.06 -18.44
N HIS A 67 -30.65 5.81 -17.97
CA HIS A 67 -30.90 5.34 -16.60
C HIS A 67 -30.30 3.95 -16.29
N SER A 68 -30.34 2.99 -17.22
CA SER A 68 -29.82 1.65 -16.95
C SER A 68 -28.29 1.64 -16.82
N LEU A 69 -27.58 2.36 -17.71
CA LEU A 69 -26.14 2.56 -17.58
C LEU A 69 -25.82 3.36 -16.31
N LYS A 70 -26.59 4.41 -15.99
CA LYS A 70 -26.42 5.21 -14.78
C LYS A 70 -26.46 4.35 -13.53
N ASP A 71 -27.48 3.52 -13.40
CA ASP A 71 -27.67 2.64 -12.25
C ASP A 71 -26.51 1.63 -12.12
N ALA A 72 -26.06 1.08 -13.25
CA ALA A 72 -24.95 0.13 -13.28
C ALA A 72 -23.63 0.77 -12.84
N LEU A 73 -23.33 1.98 -13.35
CA LEU A 73 -22.12 2.72 -12.98
C LEU A 73 -22.19 3.22 -11.54
N GLN A 74 -23.36 3.67 -11.08
CA GLN A 74 -23.55 4.12 -9.69
C GLN A 74 -23.35 2.97 -8.69
N LYS A 75 -23.79 1.76 -9.04
CA LYS A 75 -23.49 0.55 -8.24
C LYS A 75 -21.99 0.28 -8.18
N SER A 76 -21.27 0.43 -9.29
CA SER A 76 -19.80 0.30 -9.33
C SER A 76 -19.12 1.36 -8.46
N CYS A 77 -19.51 2.63 -8.58
CA CYS A 77 -18.95 3.71 -7.76
C CYS A 77 -19.15 3.45 -6.26
N LYS A 78 -20.37 3.10 -5.82
CA LYS A 78 -20.64 2.78 -4.41
C LYS A 78 -19.77 1.63 -3.88
N ALA A 79 -19.58 0.59 -4.68
CA ALA A 79 -18.72 -0.53 -4.31
C ALA A 79 -17.23 -0.11 -4.21
N MET A 80 -16.77 0.77 -5.11
CA MET A 80 -15.42 1.33 -5.06
C MET A 80 -15.24 2.28 -3.85
N GLU A 81 -16.21 3.16 -3.58
CA GLU A 81 -16.23 4.03 -2.39
C GLU A 81 -16.11 3.21 -1.10
N THR A 82 -16.82 2.08 -1.03
CA THR A 82 -16.74 1.17 0.12
C THR A 82 -15.34 0.59 0.27
N ASN A 83 -14.71 0.13 -0.82
CA ASN A 83 -13.36 -0.43 -0.77
C ASN A 83 -12.30 0.63 -0.47
N ILE A 84 -12.41 1.84 -1.03
CA ILE A 84 -11.53 2.97 -0.73
C ILE A 84 -11.65 3.37 0.72
N SER A 85 -12.87 3.43 1.26
CA SER A 85 -13.10 3.71 2.67
C SER A 85 -12.45 2.64 3.57
N ALA A 86 -12.57 1.37 3.21
CA ALA A 86 -11.89 0.27 3.91
C ALA A 86 -10.36 0.41 3.85
N MET A 87 -9.79 0.70 2.67
CA MET A 87 -8.35 0.93 2.51
C MET A 87 -7.87 2.12 3.33
N ARG A 88 -8.60 3.24 3.35
CA ARG A 88 -8.28 4.43 4.18
C ARG A 88 -8.30 4.09 5.68
N HIS A 89 -9.29 3.31 6.12
CA HIS A 89 -9.37 2.86 7.50
C HIS A 89 -8.16 2.00 7.90
N HIS A 90 -7.85 0.96 7.10
CA HIS A 90 -6.68 0.12 7.36
C HIS A 90 -5.36 0.89 7.25
N LEU A 91 -5.26 1.87 6.34
CA LEU A 91 -4.06 2.71 6.27
C LEU A 91 -3.89 3.57 7.52
N SER A 92 -4.99 4.10 8.09
CA SER A 92 -4.93 4.81 9.37
C SER A 92 -4.45 3.88 10.49
N GLU A 93 -4.98 2.66 10.57
CA GLU A 93 -4.56 1.67 11.55
C GLU A 93 -3.06 1.31 11.38
N LEU A 94 -2.60 1.15 10.14
CA LEU A 94 -1.20 0.92 9.81
C LEU A 94 -0.31 2.06 10.31
N LYS A 95 -0.70 3.31 10.05
CA LYS A 95 0.03 4.49 10.54
C LYS A 95 0.11 4.51 12.06
N ASP A 96 -1.00 4.28 12.75
CA ASP A 96 -1.04 4.28 14.20
C ASP A 96 -0.11 3.20 14.79
N GLN A 97 -0.10 2.00 14.21
CA GLN A 97 0.81 0.93 14.62
C GLN A 97 2.28 1.29 14.38
N ILE A 98 2.61 1.90 13.23
CA ILE A 98 3.98 2.37 12.95
C ILE A 98 4.40 3.45 13.95
N ILE A 99 3.56 4.45 14.19
CA ILE A 99 3.88 5.55 15.12
C ILE A 99 4.06 5.04 16.54
N ASN A 100 3.20 4.12 16.99
CA ASN A 100 3.31 3.50 18.31
C ASN A 100 4.60 2.66 18.42
N GLY A 101 4.93 1.89 17.39
CA GLY A 101 6.21 1.15 17.32
C GLY A 101 7.41 2.08 17.40
N CYS A 102 7.40 3.20 16.66
CA CYS A 102 8.46 4.21 16.73
C CYS A 102 8.61 4.78 18.14
N ARG A 103 7.50 5.16 18.77
CA ARG A 103 7.49 5.71 20.14
C ARG A 103 8.08 4.73 21.15
N ASN A 104 7.76 3.44 21.04
CA ASN A 104 8.28 2.40 21.93
C ASN A 104 9.80 2.23 21.77
N ILE A 105 10.29 2.13 20.52
CA ILE A 105 11.73 2.00 20.26
C ILE A 105 12.50 3.22 20.76
N LEU A 106 11.99 4.42 20.54
CA LEU A 106 12.60 5.66 21.04
C LEU A 106 12.66 5.71 22.56
N THR A 107 11.61 5.22 23.24
CA THR A 107 11.57 5.12 24.71
C THR A 107 12.60 4.12 25.20
N ASP A 108 12.64 2.91 24.62
CA ASP A 108 13.60 1.86 24.96
C ASP A 108 15.05 2.31 24.71
N PHE A 109 15.30 3.10 23.67
CA PHE A 109 16.62 3.65 23.38
C PHE A 109 17.12 4.59 24.48
N ARG A 110 16.24 5.39 25.09
CA ARG A 110 16.61 6.28 26.21
C ARG A 110 17.07 5.49 27.43
N GLU A 111 16.55 4.28 27.63
CA GLU A 111 16.91 3.42 28.75
C GLU A 111 18.10 2.51 28.45
N ARG A 112 18.19 1.98 27.22
CA ARG A 112 19.08 0.86 26.87
C ARG A 112 20.07 1.17 25.76
N GLY A 113 20.05 2.39 25.21
CA GLY A 113 20.90 2.83 24.12
C GLY A 113 20.72 2.01 22.84
N ALA A 114 21.79 1.87 22.06
CA ALA A 114 21.76 1.23 20.72
C ALA A 114 21.21 -0.20 20.69
N VAL A 115 21.17 -0.91 21.83
CA VAL A 115 20.57 -2.26 21.91
C VAL A 115 19.07 -2.23 21.61
N ALA A 116 18.36 -1.15 21.94
CA ALA A 116 16.93 -1.00 21.67
C ALA A 116 16.60 -0.96 20.16
N LEU A 117 17.56 -0.59 19.32
CA LEU A 117 17.37 -0.52 17.87
C LEU A 117 17.27 -1.89 17.21
N ASN A 118 17.59 -2.96 17.94
CA ASN A 118 17.26 -4.33 17.54
C ASN A 118 15.75 -4.61 17.60
N GLY A 119 14.95 -3.74 18.25
CA GLY A 119 13.51 -3.87 18.43
C GLY A 119 12.68 -3.55 17.19
N ILE A 120 13.30 -3.34 16.03
CA ILE A 120 12.62 -3.07 14.76
C ILE A 120 11.68 -4.24 14.33
N THR A 121 11.83 -5.42 14.94
CA THR A 121 10.87 -6.53 14.82
C THR A 121 9.50 -6.23 15.41
N GLN A 122 9.35 -5.22 16.27
CA GLN A 122 8.04 -4.84 16.82
C GLN A 122 7.04 -4.41 15.72
N PHE A 123 7.52 -4.01 14.54
CA PHE A 123 6.69 -3.70 13.38
C PHE A 123 6.04 -4.94 12.74
N LEU A 124 6.31 -6.16 13.21
CA LEU A 124 5.65 -7.41 12.76
C LEU A 124 4.11 -7.35 12.75
N HIS A 125 3.52 -6.57 13.67
CA HIS A 125 2.07 -6.46 13.82
C HIS A 125 1.39 -5.72 12.67
N VAL A 126 2.16 -5.06 11.78
CA VAL A 126 1.62 -4.30 10.64
C VAL A 126 1.28 -5.17 9.43
N ARG A 127 1.77 -6.42 9.38
CA ARG A 127 1.55 -7.34 8.26
C ARG A 127 0.05 -7.61 7.99
N PRO A 128 -0.78 -7.97 8.99
CA PRO A 128 -2.20 -8.23 8.75
C PRO A 128 -2.96 -7.02 8.19
N VAL A 129 -2.55 -5.81 8.58
CA VAL A 129 -3.15 -4.57 8.11
C VAL A 129 -2.77 -4.31 6.64
N LEU A 130 -1.50 -4.51 6.28
CA LEU A 130 -1.04 -4.44 4.89
C LEU A 130 -1.74 -5.46 3.98
N GLU A 131 -1.94 -6.70 4.44
CA GLU A 131 -2.70 -7.73 3.72
C GLU A 131 -4.17 -7.34 3.53
N SER A 132 -4.77 -6.69 4.54
CA SER A 132 -6.14 -6.17 4.46
C SER A 132 -6.27 -5.05 3.42
N ILE A 133 -5.31 -4.12 3.35
CA ILE A 133 -5.23 -3.11 2.29
C ILE A 133 -5.11 -3.79 0.91
N GLN A 134 -4.24 -4.79 0.77
CA GLN A 134 -4.04 -5.54 -0.47
C GLN A 134 -5.36 -6.20 -0.95
N SER A 135 -6.06 -6.88 -0.04
CA SER A 135 -7.33 -7.55 -0.34
C SER A 135 -8.42 -6.55 -0.79
N ALA A 136 -8.53 -5.41 -0.11
CA ALA A 136 -9.48 -4.36 -0.47
C ALA A 136 -9.15 -3.73 -1.83
N ALA A 137 -7.86 -3.52 -2.12
CA ALA A 137 -7.40 -3.03 -3.42
C ALA A 137 -7.72 -4.02 -4.56
N GLU A 138 -7.49 -5.32 -4.36
CA GLU A 138 -7.82 -6.35 -5.35
C GLU A 138 -9.32 -6.43 -5.64
N LYS A 139 -10.17 -6.34 -4.60
CA LYS A 139 -11.63 -6.24 -4.76
C LYS A 139 -12.02 -5.00 -5.58
N SER A 140 -11.41 -3.85 -5.32
CA SER A 140 -11.71 -2.61 -6.02
C SER A 140 -11.26 -2.65 -7.49
N ILE A 141 -10.09 -3.23 -7.79
CA ILE A 141 -9.63 -3.47 -9.18
C ILE A 141 -10.64 -4.32 -9.95
N GLN A 142 -11.18 -5.38 -9.33
CA GLN A 142 -12.21 -6.20 -9.96
C GLN A 142 -13.49 -5.41 -10.24
N VAL A 143 -13.91 -4.53 -9.33
CA VAL A 143 -15.09 -3.66 -9.53
C VAL A 143 -14.85 -2.70 -10.71
N SER A 144 -13.69 -2.06 -10.77
CA SER A 144 -13.30 -1.19 -11.89
C SER A 144 -13.31 -1.95 -13.23
N ASN A 145 -12.69 -3.14 -13.29
CA ASN A 145 -12.69 -3.98 -14.49
C ASN A 145 -14.11 -4.38 -14.93
N ARG A 146 -14.99 -4.71 -13.98
CA ARG A 146 -16.41 -4.99 -14.28
C ARG A 146 -17.14 -3.75 -14.78
N ALA A 147 -16.85 -2.56 -14.25
CA ALA A 147 -17.42 -1.32 -14.75
C ALA A 147 -17.00 -1.05 -16.20
N VAL A 148 -15.71 -1.22 -16.52
CA VAL A 148 -15.18 -1.10 -17.88
C VAL A 148 -15.86 -2.11 -18.83
N ALA A 149 -15.98 -3.37 -18.43
CA ALA A 149 -16.65 -4.39 -19.23
C ALA A 149 -18.14 -4.07 -19.49
N ARG A 150 -18.86 -3.53 -18.49
CA ARG A 150 -20.25 -3.08 -18.66
C ARG A 150 -20.37 -1.91 -19.64
N ILE A 151 -19.43 -0.98 -19.59
CA ILE A 151 -19.39 0.15 -20.53
C ILE A 151 -19.14 -0.36 -21.95
N ASP A 152 -18.24 -1.32 -22.13
CA ASP A 152 -17.95 -1.93 -23.43
C ASP A 152 -19.14 -2.72 -23.99
N ALA A 153 -19.83 -3.49 -23.14
CA ALA A 153 -21.06 -4.19 -23.53
C ALA A 153 -22.16 -3.20 -23.95
N PHE A 154 -22.39 -2.17 -23.13
CA PHE A 154 -23.36 -1.11 -23.45
C PHE A 154 -23.02 -0.39 -24.76
N SER A 155 -21.74 -0.07 -24.99
CA SER A 155 -21.31 0.58 -26.23
C SER A 155 -21.62 -0.30 -27.43
N THR A 156 -21.32 -1.60 -27.35
CA THR A 156 -21.57 -2.57 -28.43
C THR A 156 -23.06 -2.71 -28.73
N GLU A 157 -23.89 -2.99 -27.72
CA GLU A 157 -25.35 -3.16 -27.87
C GLU A 157 -26.00 -1.89 -28.44
N TYR A 158 -25.60 -0.71 -27.95
CA TYR A 158 -26.16 0.55 -28.42
C TYR A 158 -25.71 0.89 -29.85
N HIS A 159 -24.47 0.55 -30.22
CA HIS A 159 -24.00 0.65 -31.60
C HIS A 159 -24.79 -0.25 -32.55
N GLU A 160 -25.09 -1.49 -32.15
CA GLU A 160 -25.88 -2.42 -32.95
C GLU A 160 -27.32 -1.96 -33.12
N MET A 161 -28.00 -1.62 -32.03
CA MET A 161 -29.40 -1.20 -32.06
C MET A 161 -29.60 0.12 -32.83
N GLY A 162 -28.69 1.08 -32.66
CA GLY A 162 -28.69 2.33 -33.42
C GLY A 162 -28.49 2.11 -34.92
N ARG A 163 -27.61 1.16 -35.29
CA ARG A 163 -27.36 0.77 -36.68
C ARG A 163 -28.61 0.11 -37.29
N HIS A 164 -29.23 -0.83 -36.57
CA HIS A 164 -30.45 -1.51 -37.04
C HIS A 164 -31.60 -0.53 -37.27
N LEU A 165 -31.87 0.39 -36.33
CA LEU A 165 -32.93 1.37 -36.48
C LEU A 165 -32.69 2.32 -37.66
N LYS A 166 -31.45 2.79 -37.83
CA LYS A 166 -31.07 3.68 -38.94
C LYS A 166 -31.16 2.97 -40.30
N ASN A 167 -30.71 1.72 -40.36
CA ASN A 167 -30.78 0.91 -41.57
C ASN A 167 -32.23 0.52 -41.90
N MET A 168 -33.08 0.30 -40.90
CA MET A 168 -34.52 0.11 -41.09
C MET A 168 -35.16 1.37 -41.70
N GLY A 169 -34.87 2.56 -41.17
CA GLY A 169 -35.36 3.82 -41.71
C GLY A 169 -34.88 4.09 -43.15
N ARG A 170 -33.62 3.76 -43.45
CA ARG A 170 -33.07 3.85 -44.81
C ARG A 170 -33.72 2.84 -45.76
N ALA A 171 -33.95 1.61 -45.33
CA ALA A 171 -34.64 0.60 -46.12
C ALA A 171 -36.06 1.04 -46.49
N ILE A 172 -36.79 1.65 -45.54
CA ILE A 172 -38.11 2.24 -45.80
C ILE A 172 -38.04 3.38 -46.84
N GLN A 173 -36.94 4.14 -46.85
CA GLN A 173 -36.68 5.20 -47.84
C GLN A 173 -36.01 4.72 -49.14
N GLY A 174 -35.80 3.41 -49.33
CA GLY A 174 -35.10 2.85 -50.49
C GLY A 174 -33.60 3.15 -50.56
N LYS A 175 -33.00 3.59 -49.46
CA LYS A 175 -31.57 3.91 -49.36
C LYS A 175 -30.76 2.70 -48.89
N PRO A 176 -29.52 2.51 -49.37
CA PRO A 176 -28.67 1.42 -48.92
C PRO A 176 -28.31 1.55 -47.44
N ALA A 177 -28.02 0.44 -46.79
CA ALA A 177 -27.62 0.41 -45.38
C ALA A 177 -26.36 1.26 -45.13
N GLU A 178 -26.29 1.91 -43.96
CA GLU A 178 -25.16 2.72 -43.52
C GLU A 178 -24.37 2.00 -42.42
N THR A 179 -23.06 2.23 -42.37
CA THR A 179 -22.13 1.59 -41.43
C THR A 179 -21.69 2.48 -40.26
N ASP A 180 -21.95 3.79 -40.30
CA ASP A 180 -21.42 4.73 -39.30
C ASP A 180 -22.29 4.91 -38.04
N ALA A 181 -21.62 4.94 -36.89
CA ALA A 181 -22.21 4.91 -35.55
C ALA A 181 -22.24 6.29 -34.82
N LYS A 182 -23.13 6.42 -33.82
CA LYS A 182 -23.57 7.68 -33.14
C LYS A 182 -22.84 8.05 -31.83
N GLU A 183 -23.16 9.26 -31.35
CA GLU A 183 -22.63 10.10 -30.25
C GLU A 183 -22.35 9.46 -28.86
N ASN A 184 -23.06 8.39 -28.47
CA ASN A 184 -22.86 7.72 -27.16
C ASN A 184 -21.46 7.09 -26.97
N GLY A 185 -20.72 6.88 -28.06
CA GLY A 185 -19.32 6.46 -27.98
C GLY A 185 -18.42 7.47 -27.25
N LYS A 186 -18.80 8.76 -27.21
CA LYS A 186 -18.07 9.78 -26.43
C LYS A 186 -18.29 9.59 -24.92
N VAL A 187 -19.54 9.41 -24.50
CA VAL A 187 -19.91 9.18 -23.08
C VAL A 187 -19.30 7.89 -22.56
N ALA A 188 -19.42 6.78 -23.30
CA ALA A 188 -18.79 5.51 -22.94
C ALA A 188 -17.26 5.64 -22.83
N ARG A 189 -16.62 6.39 -23.73
CA ARG A 189 -15.18 6.63 -23.69
C ARG A 189 -14.74 7.42 -22.45
N VAL A 190 -15.50 8.44 -22.05
CA VAL A 190 -15.22 9.23 -20.85
C VAL A 190 -15.25 8.35 -19.60
N PHE A 191 -16.37 7.66 -19.34
CA PHE A 191 -16.47 6.79 -18.16
C PHE A 191 -15.47 5.63 -18.20
N LYS A 192 -15.23 5.03 -19.37
CA LYS A 192 -14.20 3.98 -19.52
C LYS A 192 -12.81 4.51 -19.17
N GLY A 193 -12.49 5.74 -19.59
CA GLY A 193 -11.26 6.43 -19.23
C GLY A 193 -11.16 6.60 -17.72
N ALA A 194 -12.19 7.17 -17.09
CA ALA A 194 -12.21 7.43 -15.66
C ALA A 194 -12.05 6.15 -14.81
N PHE A 195 -12.81 5.08 -15.12
CA PHE A 195 -12.67 3.80 -14.41
C PHE A 195 -11.29 3.16 -14.62
N LYS A 196 -10.63 3.39 -15.77
CA LYS A 196 -9.24 2.93 -15.99
C LYS A 196 -8.23 3.73 -15.18
N VAL A 197 -8.39 5.05 -15.10
CA VAL A 197 -7.56 5.92 -14.25
C VAL A 197 -7.67 5.44 -12.81
N GLU A 198 -8.89 5.24 -12.31
CA GLU A 198 -9.06 4.74 -10.96
C GLU A 198 -8.46 3.35 -10.78
N GLY A 199 -8.72 2.42 -11.71
CA GLY A 199 -8.13 1.08 -11.66
C GLY A 199 -6.60 1.11 -11.57
N ALA A 200 -5.95 2.08 -12.23
CA ALA A 200 -4.51 2.28 -12.16
C ALA A 200 -4.05 2.83 -10.80
N LEU A 201 -4.78 3.79 -10.22
CA LEU A 201 -4.52 4.30 -8.87
C LEU A 201 -4.60 3.20 -7.81
N ILE A 202 -5.68 2.40 -7.84
CA ILE A 202 -5.85 1.25 -6.94
C ILE A 202 -4.78 0.17 -7.18
N SER A 203 -4.40 -0.07 -8.43
CA SER A 203 -3.30 -0.99 -8.75
C SER A 203 -1.96 -0.52 -8.16
N SER A 204 -1.74 0.79 -8.12
CA SER A 204 -0.57 1.37 -7.46
C SER A 204 -0.59 1.19 -5.94
N ILE A 205 -1.77 1.34 -5.30
CA ILE A 205 -1.93 1.05 -3.86
C ILE A 205 -1.59 -0.41 -3.59
N ASN A 206 -2.15 -1.34 -4.37
CA ASN A 206 -1.86 -2.77 -4.26
C ASN A 206 -0.35 -3.07 -4.41
N ARG A 207 0.31 -2.42 -5.36
CA ARG A 207 1.75 -2.58 -5.57
C ARG A 207 2.57 -2.06 -4.39
N ASN A 208 2.23 -0.90 -3.84
CA ASN A 208 2.89 -0.38 -2.64
C ASN A 208 2.67 -1.30 -1.42
N ALA A 209 1.47 -1.83 -1.22
CA ALA A 209 1.20 -2.80 -0.16
C ALA A 209 2.07 -4.07 -0.31
N LYS A 210 2.20 -4.60 -1.54
CA LYS A 210 3.09 -5.74 -1.84
C LYS A 210 4.55 -5.43 -1.56
N TRP A 211 5.02 -4.24 -1.94
CA TRP A 211 6.40 -3.85 -1.67
C TRP A 211 6.64 -3.64 -0.18
N ALA A 212 5.72 -3.01 0.54
CA ALA A 212 5.76 -2.88 1.99
C ALA A 212 5.85 -4.25 2.68
N LEU A 213 5.05 -5.24 2.26
CA LEU A 213 5.11 -6.61 2.78
C LEU A 213 6.47 -7.28 2.53
N ASN A 214 7.03 -7.14 1.32
CA ASN A 214 8.35 -7.69 1.00
C ASN A 214 9.46 -7.01 1.81
N THR A 215 9.38 -5.70 1.97
CA THR A 215 10.33 -4.90 2.76
C THR A 215 10.26 -5.28 4.24
N LEU A 216 9.04 -5.47 4.77
CA LEU A 216 8.83 -5.97 6.12
C LEU A 216 9.47 -7.35 6.31
N ALA A 217 9.29 -8.28 5.38
CA ALA A 217 9.92 -9.60 5.44
C ALA A 217 11.47 -9.54 5.42
N ARG A 218 12.07 -8.56 4.72
CA ARG A 218 13.53 -8.33 4.75
C ARG A 218 14.01 -7.73 6.07
N LEU A 219 13.21 -6.81 6.63
CA LEU A 219 13.44 -6.22 7.94
C LEU A 219 13.45 -7.31 9.02
N GLU A 220 12.49 -8.23 8.96
CA GLU A 220 12.39 -9.42 9.83
C GLU A 220 13.66 -10.29 9.76
N GLN A 221 14.08 -10.68 8.56
CA GLN A 221 15.28 -11.52 8.38
C GLN A 221 16.56 -10.84 8.89
N THR A 222 16.67 -9.53 8.71
CA THR A 222 17.82 -8.76 9.19
C THR A 222 17.90 -8.78 10.71
N ALA A 223 16.74 -8.71 11.37
CA ALA A 223 16.66 -8.80 12.81
C ALA A 223 16.89 -10.21 13.35
N GLU A 224 16.43 -11.27 12.68
CA GLU A 224 16.65 -12.68 13.08
C GLU A 224 18.10 -13.14 12.95
N ARG A 225 18.86 -12.61 11.99
CA ARG A 225 20.29 -12.95 11.82
C ARG A 225 21.17 -12.41 12.95
N ARG A 226 20.79 -11.30 13.60
CA ARG A 226 21.55 -10.70 14.70
C ARG A 226 21.64 -11.54 16.00
N PRO A 227 20.55 -12.09 16.57
CA PRO A 227 20.64 -12.89 17.78
C PRO A 227 21.57 -14.09 17.58
N SER A 228 21.51 -14.76 16.41
CA SER A 228 22.42 -15.87 16.10
C SER A 228 23.90 -15.44 16.03
N VAL A 229 24.21 -14.28 15.44
CA VAL A 229 25.60 -13.78 15.40
C VAL A 229 26.09 -13.35 16.79
N LEU A 230 25.27 -12.69 17.59
CA LEU A 230 25.62 -12.30 18.96
C LEU A 230 25.79 -13.51 19.89
N GLU A 231 24.95 -14.53 19.76
CA GLU A 231 25.12 -15.81 20.46
C GLU A 231 26.39 -16.54 20.02
N ALA A 232 26.65 -16.62 18.71
CA ALA A 232 27.87 -17.23 18.19
C ALA A 232 29.13 -16.48 18.63
N MET A 233 29.09 -15.14 18.67
CA MET A 233 30.19 -14.31 19.19
C MET A 233 30.39 -14.50 20.70
N ARG A 234 29.32 -14.63 21.48
CA ARG A 234 29.41 -14.95 22.91
C ARG A 234 29.98 -16.35 23.15
N GLU A 235 29.57 -17.34 22.37
CA GLU A 235 30.12 -18.69 22.45
C GLU A 235 31.61 -18.71 22.08
N GLN A 236 32.02 -17.98 21.05
CA GLN A 236 33.42 -17.88 20.67
C GLN A 236 34.24 -17.11 21.71
N ALA A 237 33.68 -16.05 22.31
CA ALA A 237 34.32 -15.33 23.41
C ALA A 237 34.48 -16.20 24.67
N ALA A 238 33.50 -17.06 24.98
CA ALA A 238 33.60 -18.03 26.07
C ALA A 238 34.66 -19.11 25.78
N LYS A 239 34.74 -19.59 24.53
CA LYS A 239 35.75 -20.57 24.09
C LYS A 239 37.17 -19.99 24.08
N THR A 240 37.33 -18.69 23.81
CA THR A 240 38.64 -18.00 23.80
C THR A 240 39.05 -17.45 25.16
N GLY A 241 38.09 -17.13 26.05
CA GLY A 241 38.36 -16.70 27.43
C GLY A 241 38.93 -17.80 28.34
N SER A 242 38.67 -19.08 28.02
CA SER A 242 39.20 -20.23 28.78
C SER A 242 40.71 -20.48 28.60
N ALA A 243 41.40 -19.78 27.69
CA ALA A 243 42.78 -20.09 27.32
C ALA A 243 43.87 -19.27 28.07
N LYS A 244 43.50 -18.37 29.00
CA LYS A 244 44.48 -17.63 29.82
C LYS A 244 44.50 -18.14 31.26
N LYS A 245 45.22 -19.24 31.52
CA LYS A 245 45.78 -19.52 32.85
C LYS A 245 47.05 -18.69 33.03
N PRO A 246 47.20 -17.90 34.12
CA PRO A 246 48.47 -17.26 34.43
C PRO A 246 49.52 -18.34 34.79
N PRO A 247 50.80 -18.19 34.40
CA PRO A 247 51.85 -19.03 34.94
C PRO A 247 51.94 -18.81 36.46
N ALA A 248 52.02 -19.93 37.20
CA ALA A 248 52.00 -19.94 38.65
C ALA A 248 53.17 -19.14 39.24
N PRO A 249 52.95 -18.38 40.33
CA PRO A 249 54.02 -17.64 40.99
C PRO A 249 54.91 -18.61 41.78
N SER A 250 56.19 -18.69 41.43
CA SER A 250 57.21 -19.36 42.24
C SER A 250 57.70 -18.40 43.34
N HIS A 251 57.06 -18.46 44.50
CA HIS A 251 57.63 -18.10 45.80
C HIS A 251 58.05 -19.40 46.49
N ASP A 252 59.05 -19.52 47.35
CA ASP A 252 60.20 -18.72 47.79
C ASP A 252 60.97 -19.68 48.72
N LYS A 253 62.27 -19.49 48.94
CA LYS A 253 62.91 -19.43 50.28
C LYS A 253 64.43 -19.64 50.26
N GLU A 254 65.05 -18.56 50.73
CA GLU A 254 66.29 -18.39 51.47
C GLU A 254 66.76 -19.54 52.38
N SER A 255 68.08 -19.54 52.65
CA SER A 255 68.84 -20.20 53.75
C SER A 255 69.60 -21.48 53.40
N ARG A 256 70.90 -21.38 53.08
CA ARG A 256 72.04 -21.40 54.03
C ARG A 256 73.37 -21.46 53.28
#